data_AF-A0A497NKR3-F1
#
_entry.id   AF-A0A497NKR3-F1
#
_cell.length_a   1.000
_cell.length_b   1.000
_cell.length_c   1.000
_cell.angle_alpha   90.00
_cell.angle_beta   90.00
_cell.angle_gamma   90.00
#
_symmetry.space_group_name_H-M   'P 1'
#
loop_
_entity.id
_entity.type
_entity.pdbx_description
1 polymer ?
#
loop_
_entity_poly.entity_id
_entity_poly.type
_entity_poly.pdbx_seq_one_letter_code
_entity_poly.pdbx_strand_id
1 'polypeptide(L)'
;MPEENAELAELIRKIALINAVKHEGKAQPAPVIGKLLAEKPELKPKVKEIASLVSKIVREINSFSLTEQKRIVEEKWPETLVKEKVEEVRRLPPLPNVEKYARVVTRFSPNPDCVLHLGSARAIVLCYEYAHMYHGKFILRFEDTDPKLKRPVLEFYNRIREDLAWLGCKPDEEYIQSDRTPIYYEYAEKLLKNGKAYVCTCPPERFREKISAKKPCECRSLPPEEQLERWKRMLEGQYKEGEAVVRIKTDLNHPNPAVRDWPALRIIDAEKHPHPRVGSKYNVWPLYNFACGLDDHLMGVTHIIRGKEHYTNMVRQKYMYEYLGWQYPEAIHYGRLKIVGASLSKSKIVQGIREGIYKDWDDPRLATFAALRRRGITPEAIRKLIIDV
;
A
#
# COMPACT_ATOMS: atom_id res chain seq x y z
N MET A 1 24.89 57.06 20.46
CA MET A 1 23.74 57.50 19.63
C MET A 1 24.00 57.44 18.11
N PRO A 2 25.18 57.79 17.55
CA PRO A 2 25.46 57.59 16.13
C PRO A 2 25.73 56.12 15.75
N GLU A 3 26.43 55.38 16.61
CA GLU A 3 26.84 53.98 16.37
C GLU A 3 25.66 52.99 16.40
N GLU A 4 24.76 53.09 17.37
CA GLU A 4 23.57 52.22 17.47
C GLU A 4 22.64 52.31 16.24
N ASN A 5 22.56 53.50 15.62
CA ASN A 5 21.76 53.70 14.40
C ASN A 5 22.42 53.08 13.16
N ALA A 6 23.75 53.03 13.12
CA ALA A 6 24.51 52.41 12.03
C ALA A 6 24.41 50.89 12.08
N GLU A 7 24.52 50.29 13.28
CA GLU A 7 24.35 48.85 13.48
C GLU A 7 22.94 48.37 13.13
N LEU A 8 21.92 49.14 13.53
CA LEU A 8 20.53 48.83 13.19
C LEU A 8 20.29 48.90 11.67
N ALA A 9 20.85 49.90 11.00
CA ALA A 9 20.75 50.03 9.55
C ALA A 9 21.44 48.87 8.82
N GLU A 10 22.63 48.44 9.26
CA GLU A 10 23.34 47.32 8.66
C GLU A 10 22.61 45.98 8.87
N LEU A 11 22.00 45.77 10.05
CA LEU A 11 21.15 44.60 10.30
C LEU A 11 19.92 44.57 9.36
N ILE A 12 19.24 45.72 9.21
CA ILE A 12 18.12 45.84 8.26
C ILE A 12 18.59 45.57 6.82
N ARG A 13 19.77 46.08 6.45
CA ARG A 13 20.38 45.87 5.13
C ARG A 13 20.67 44.39 4.88
N LYS A 14 21.25 43.68 5.86
CA LYS A 14 21.48 42.22 5.83
C LYS A 14 20.17 41.47 5.58
N ILE A 15 19.15 41.74 6.40
CA ILE A 15 17.85 41.06 6.30
C ILE A 15 17.17 41.35 4.95
N ALA A 16 17.22 42.61 4.49
CA ALA A 16 16.65 43.02 3.22
C ALA A 16 17.35 42.35 2.02
N LEU A 17 18.69 42.30 2.00
CA LEU A 17 19.45 41.62 0.94
C LEU A 17 19.16 40.11 0.89
N ILE A 18 19.11 39.44 2.05
CA ILE A 18 18.76 38.02 2.12
C ILE A 18 17.32 37.79 1.62
N ASN A 19 16.39 38.69 1.95
CA ASN A 19 15.02 38.63 1.46
C ASN A 19 14.97 38.84 -0.07
N ALA A 20 15.67 39.84 -0.61
CA ALA A 20 15.72 40.11 -2.04
C ALA A 20 16.28 38.92 -2.83
N VAL A 21 17.39 38.32 -2.39
CA VAL A 21 18.00 37.14 -3.04
C VAL A 21 17.05 35.93 -3.02
N LYS A 22 16.28 35.74 -1.94
CA LYS A 22 15.26 34.68 -1.85
C LYS A 22 14.05 34.91 -2.76
N HIS A 23 13.78 36.15 -3.14
CA HIS A 23 12.61 36.57 -3.92
C HIS A 23 13.02 37.22 -5.25
N GLU A 24 14.00 36.61 -5.93
CA GLU A 24 14.38 36.95 -7.31
C GLU A 24 14.69 38.44 -7.54
N GLY A 25 15.30 39.08 -6.54
CA GLY A 25 15.74 40.46 -6.62
C GLY A 25 14.84 41.47 -5.90
N LYS A 26 13.73 41.02 -5.31
CA LYS A 26 12.70 41.90 -4.73
C LYS A 26 12.51 41.67 -3.23
N ALA A 27 13.13 42.53 -2.42
CA ALA A 27 12.84 42.62 -1.00
C ALA A 27 11.48 43.29 -0.74
N GLN A 28 10.82 42.85 0.32
CA GLN A 28 9.55 43.41 0.79
C GLN A 28 9.66 43.93 2.23
N PRO A 29 9.12 45.12 2.56
CA PRO A 29 9.26 45.70 3.89
C PRO A 29 8.65 44.86 5.02
N ALA A 30 7.48 44.25 4.81
CA ALA A 30 6.79 43.50 5.87
C ALA A 30 7.57 42.24 6.34
N PRO A 31 8.08 41.36 5.45
CA PRO A 31 8.97 40.26 5.85
C PRO A 31 10.25 40.72 6.56
N VAL A 32 10.84 41.84 6.12
CA VAL A 32 12.05 42.41 6.73
C VAL A 32 11.79 42.90 8.14
N ILE A 33 10.68 43.62 8.37
CA ILE A 33 10.24 44.05 9.71
C ILE A 33 9.98 42.82 10.60
N GLY A 34 9.26 41.81 10.09
CA GLY A 34 8.96 40.60 10.84
C GLY A 34 10.21 39.87 11.33
N LYS A 35 11.21 39.73 10.45
CA LYS A 35 12.49 39.10 10.80
C LYS A 35 13.32 39.94 11.75
N LEU A 36 13.35 41.26 11.57
CA LEU A 36 14.04 42.19 12.46
C LEU A 36 13.49 42.14 13.89
N LEU A 37 12.15 42.13 14.05
CA LEU A 37 11.50 42.06 15.37
C LEU A 37 11.65 40.69 16.04
N ALA A 38 11.90 39.63 15.27
CA ALA A 38 12.21 38.31 15.81
C ALA A 38 13.63 38.26 16.39
N GLU A 39 14.58 38.96 15.77
CA GLU A 39 15.98 39.02 16.23
C GLU A 39 16.20 40.10 17.32
N LYS A 40 15.43 41.19 17.28
CA LYS A 40 15.46 42.29 18.25
C LYS A 40 14.06 42.65 18.78
N PRO A 41 13.48 41.85 19.70
CA PRO A 41 12.14 42.07 20.23
C PRO A 41 11.94 43.42 20.93
N GLU A 42 13.00 44.02 21.46
CA GLU A 42 13.04 45.33 22.12
C GLU A 42 12.67 46.50 21.20
N LEU A 43 12.69 46.28 19.88
CA LEU A 43 12.34 47.28 18.87
C LEU A 43 10.82 47.41 18.62
N LYS A 44 10.00 46.52 19.19
CA LYS A 44 8.53 46.52 19.04
C LYS A 44 7.86 47.87 19.36
N PRO A 45 8.27 48.65 20.39
CA PRO A 45 7.66 49.95 20.67
C PRO A 45 7.95 51.01 19.59
N LYS A 46 9.01 50.84 18.80
CA LYS A 46 9.51 51.81 17.80
C LYS A 46 9.18 51.42 16.36
N VAL A 47 8.25 50.49 16.15
CA VAL A 47 7.94 49.92 14.82
C VAL A 47 7.59 50.97 13.77
N LYS A 48 6.90 52.06 14.15
CA LYS A 48 6.56 53.14 13.20
C LYS A 48 7.79 53.86 12.66
N GLU A 49 8.78 54.12 13.51
CA GLU A 49 10.05 54.77 13.12
C GLU A 49 10.91 53.83 12.27
N ILE A 50 10.96 52.56 12.66
CA ILE A 50 11.71 51.51 11.98
C ILE A 50 11.11 51.20 10.61
N ALA A 51 9.78 51.22 10.46
CA ALA A 51 9.10 50.94 9.20
C ALA A 51 9.52 51.93 8.09
N SER A 52 9.74 53.20 8.45
CA SER A 52 10.26 54.22 7.51
C SER A 52 11.68 53.89 7.06
N LEU A 53 12.56 53.52 8.00
CA LEU A 53 13.94 53.14 7.73
C LEU A 53 14.03 51.85 6.88
N VAL A 54 13.26 50.82 7.23
CA VAL A 54 13.17 49.57 6.46
C VAL A 54 12.68 49.84 5.04
N SER A 55 11.66 50.69 4.87
CA SER A 55 11.13 51.02 3.54
C SER A 55 12.14 51.78 2.67
N LYS A 56 13.03 52.57 3.28
CA LYS A 56 14.13 53.24 2.57
C LYS A 56 15.19 52.23 2.13
N ILE A 57 15.65 51.38 3.05
CA ILE A 57 16.69 50.37 2.78
C ILE A 57 16.19 49.33 1.76
N VAL A 58 14.94 48.86 1.88
CA VAL A 58 14.35 47.94 0.89
C VAL A 58 14.30 48.56 -0.51
N ARG A 59 13.97 49.85 -0.63
CA ARG A 59 14.01 50.55 -1.92
C ARG A 59 15.41 50.62 -2.50
N GLU A 60 16.42 50.87 -1.66
CA GLU A 60 17.82 50.84 -2.06
C GLU A 60 18.24 49.44 -2.51
N ILE A 61 17.94 48.40 -1.74
CA ILE A 61 18.30 47.02 -2.12
C ILE A 61 17.63 46.62 -3.44
N ASN A 62 16.38 47.01 -3.66
CA ASN A 62 15.64 46.71 -4.89
C ASN A 62 16.13 47.51 -6.11
N SER A 63 17.00 48.50 -5.96
CA SER A 63 17.61 49.19 -7.11
C SER A 63 18.86 48.46 -7.64
N PHE A 64 19.44 47.56 -6.86
CA PHE A 64 20.53 46.69 -7.30
C PHE A 64 20.03 45.54 -8.17
N SER A 65 20.86 45.09 -9.11
CA SER A 65 20.57 43.86 -9.87
C SER A 65 20.66 42.63 -8.97
N LEU A 66 19.97 41.54 -9.34
CA LEU A 66 20.05 40.28 -8.57
C LEU A 66 21.50 39.76 -8.46
N THR A 67 22.31 39.95 -9.50
CA THR A 67 23.74 39.59 -9.49
C THR A 67 24.51 40.40 -8.46
N GLU A 68 24.25 41.71 -8.40
CA GLU A 68 24.89 42.62 -7.45
C GLU A 68 24.47 42.32 -6.01
N GLN A 69 23.18 42.06 -5.77
CA GLN A 69 22.67 41.65 -4.47
C GLN A 69 23.32 40.35 -3.98
N LYS A 70 23.48 39.35 -4.86
CA LYS A 70 24.16 38.09 -4.52
C LYS A 70 25.62 38.31 -4.17
N ARG A 71 26.34 39.12 -4.96
CA ARG A 71 27.75 39.46 -4.69
C ARG A 71 27.92 40.12 -3.33
N ILE A 72 27.05 41.07 -2.96
CA ILE A 72 27.11 41.74 -1.66
C ILE A 72 26.86 40.76 -0.51
N VAL A 73 25.91 39.83 -0.66
CA VAL A 73 25.65 38.81 0.36
C VAL A 73 26.82 37.82 0.48
N GLU A 74 27.44 37.42 -0.63
CA GLU A 74 28.63 36.56 -0.64
C GLU A 74 29.83 37.22 0.03
N GLU A 75 30.05 38.51 -0.21
CA GLU A 75 31.20 39.26 0.34
C GLU A 75 31.03 39.57 1.83
N LYS A 76 29.84 39.99 2.24
CA LYS A 76 29.59 40.47 3.62
C LYS A 76 29.04 39.42 4.58
N TRP A 77 28.27 38.45 4.09
CA TRP A 77 27.59 37.44 4.90
C TRP A 77 27.62 36.05 4.26
N PRO A 78 28.81 35.52 3.92
CA PRO A 78 28.96 34.22 3.25
C PRO A 78 28.27 33.07 4.02
N GLU A 79 28.20 33.17 5.35
CA GLU A 79 27.54 32.20 6.23
C GLU A 79 26.03 32.07 5.99
N THR A 80 25.39 33.11 5.44
CA THR A 80 23.93 33.14 5.25
C THR A 80 23.45 32.48 3.95
N LEU A 81 24.37 32.19 3.03
CA LEU A 81 24.10 31.48 1.78
C LEU A 81 24.17 29.96 1.96
N VAL A 82 24.79 29.50 3.05
CA VAL A 82 24.70 28.11 3.50
C VAL A 82 23.31 27.91 4.10
N LYS A 83 22.32 27.74 3.23
CA LYS A 83 21.12 27.02 3.64
C LYS A 83 21.56 25.61 3.96
N GLU A 84 21.77 25.31 5.24
CA GLU A 84 21.42 23.98 5.74
C GLU A 84 19.95 23.79 5.35
N LYS A 85 19.72 23.14 4.20
CA LYS A 85 18.50 22.40 4.02
C LYS A 85 18.54 21.39 5.16
N VAL A 86 17.87 21.71 6.25
CA VAL A 86 17.33 20.68 7.11
C VAL A 86 16.36 19.94 6.20
N GLU A 87 16.87 18.94 5.47
CA GLU A 87 16.02 17.94 4.86
C GLU A 87 15.28 17.32 6.03
N GLU A 88 14.04 17.75 6.26
CA GLU A 88 13.11 16.97 7.06
C GLU A 88 13.06 15.60 6.39
N VAL A 89 13.82 14.65 6.94
CA VAL A 89 13.76 13.26 6.52
C VAL A 89 12.34 12.82 6.81
N ARG A 90 11.49 12.78 5.78
CA ARG A 90 10.15 12.25 5.91
C ARG A 90 10.30 10.79 6.33
N ARG A 91 9.79 10.48 7.53
CA ARG A 91 9.76 9.13 8.07
C ARG A 91 8.34 8.61 7.98
N LEU A 92 8.21 7.29 7.86
CA LEU A 92 6.92 6.65 7.97
C LEU A 92 6.31 6.93 9.36
N PRO A 93 4.99 7.22 9.44
CA PRO A 93 4.31 7.40 10.72
C PRO A 93 4.37 6.11 11.53
N PRO A 94 4.35 6.17 12.88
CA PRO A 94 4.39 4.95 13.69
C PRO A 94 3.17 4.04 13.40
N LEU A 95 3.39 2.73 13.47
CA LEU A 95 2.29 1.77 13.43
C LEU A 95 1.46 1.85 14.72
N PRO A 96 0.13 1.73 14.64
CA PRO A 96 -0.73 1.68 15.81
C PRO A 96 -0.58 0.35 16.56
N ASN A 97 -0.73 0.36 17.88
CA ASN A 97 -0.89 -0.84 18.71
C ASN A 97 0.28 -1.86 18.63
N VAL A 98 1.48 -1.41 18.30
CA VAL A 98 2.67 -2.29 18.19
C VAL A 98 2.96 -3.00 19.52
N GLU A 99 2.69 -2.34 20.65
CA GLU A 99 2.90 -2.86 22.00
C GLU A 99 2.06 -4.09 22.34
N LYS A 100 1.00 -4.39 21.57
CA LYS A 100 0.19 -5.61 21.74
C LYS A 100 0.89 -6.86 21.21
N TYR A 101 1.95 -6.70 20.43
CA TYR A 101 2.60 -7.79 19.72
C TYR A 101 4.05 -7.94 20.18
N ALA A 102 4.47 -9.17 20.46
CA ALA A 102 5.86 -9.46 20.81
C ALA A 102 6.83 -9.12 19.66
N ARG A 103 6.37 -9.21 18.41
CA ARG A 103 7.13 -8.87 17.21
C ARG A 103 6.19 -8.42 16.10
N VAL A 104 6.52 -7.33 15.42
CA VAL A 104 5.77 -6.89 14.22
C VAL A 104 6.00 -7.88 13.09
N VAL A 105 4.92 -8.36 12.49
CA VAL A 105 4.94 -9.20 11.28
C VAL A 105 4.06 -8.56 10.21
N THR A 106 4.65 -8.30 9.05
CA THR A 106 4.01 -7.80 7.84
C THR A 106 4.21 -8.79 6.69
N ARG A 107 3.51 -8.56 5.57
CA ARG A 107 3.65 -9.41 4.38
C ARG A 107 3.36 -8.67 3.09
N PHE A 108 4.05 -9.08 2.03
CA PHE A 108 3.67 -8.82 0.65
C PHE A 108 3.14 -10.11 0.03
N SER A 109 1.92 -10.07 -0.52
CA SER A 109 1.23 -11.27 -0.97
C SER A 109 0.76 -11.20 -2.43
N PRO A 110 1.68 -11.33 -3.41
CA PRO A 110 1.35 -11.25 -4.83
C PRO A 110 0.79 -12.57 -5.37
N ASN A 111 -0.09 -12.48 -6.37
CA ASN A 111 -0.36 -13.62 -7.25
C ASN A 111 0.70 -13.66 -8.38
N PRO A 112 1.35 -14.81 -8.64
CA PRO A 112 2.39 -14.92 -9.65
C PRO A 112 1.82 -15.09 -11.08
N ASP A 113 0.98 -14.15 -11.54
CA ASP A 113 0.38 -14.13 -12.88
C ASP A 113 0.92 -12.98 -13.78
N CYS A 114 1.87 -12.16 -13.29
CA CYS A 114 2.60 -11.14 -14.07
C CYS A 114 3.78 -10.61 -13.25
N VAL A 115 4.73 -9.93 -13.90
CA VAL A 115 5.77 -9.12 -13.25
C VAL A 115 5.21 -8.01 -12.36
N LEU A 116 6.04 -7.51 -11.44
CA LEU A 116 5.71 -6.38 -10.58
C LEU A 116 5.92 -5.05 -11.30
N HIS A 117 5.24 -4.03 -10.78
CA HIS A 117 5.30 -2.67 -11.31
C HIS A 117 5.27 -1.65 -10.17
N LEU A 118 5.43 -0.37 -10.49
CA LEU A 118 5.51 0.71 -9.51
C LEU A 118 4.31 0.79 -8.55
N GLY A 119 3.12 0.35 -8.98
CA GLY A 119 1.97 0.21 -8.08
C GLY A 119 2.16 -0.81 -6.95
N SER A 120 2.99 -1.84 -7.17
CA SER A 120 3.36 -2.86 -6.19
C SER A 120 4.36 -2.33 -5.16
N ALA A 121 5.19 -1.36 -5.56
CA ALA A 121 6.20 -0.76 -4.68
C ALA A 121 5.60 -0.24 -3.37
N ARG A 122 4.40 0.35 -3.42
CA ARG A 122 3.74 0.85 -2.20
C ARG A 122 3.47 -0.26 -1.19
N ALA A 123 2.96 -1.41 -1.64
CA ALA A 123 2.70 -2.54 -0.76
C ALA A 123 4.01 -3.14 -0.22
N ILE A 124 5.01 -3.28 -1.08
CA ILE A 124 6.29 -3.92 -0.75
C ILE A 124 7.08 -3.06 0.23
N VAL A 125 7.35 -1.81 -0.15
CA VAL A 125 8.21 -0.90 0.62
C VAL A 125 7.56 -0.62 1.97
N LEU A 126 6.27 -0.29 2.04
CA LEU A 126 5.64 -0.05 3.35
C LEU A 126 5.74 -1.28 4.26
N CYS A 127 5.37 -2.47 3.78
CA CYS A 127 5.47 -3.68 4.61
C CYS A 127 6.91 -3.97 5.05
N TYR A 128 7.89 -3.83 4.14
CA TYR A 128 9.29 -4.08 4.43
C TYR A 128 9.87 -3.06 5.43
N GLU A 129 9.70 -1.76 5.17
CA GLU A 129 10.22 -0.70 6.03
C GLU A 129 9.62 -0.79 7.43
N TYR A 130 8.32 -1.04 7.56
CA TYR A 130 7.71 -1.20 8.88
C TYR A 130 8.22 -2.45 9.61
N ALA A 131 8.41 -3.58 8.92
CA ALA A 131 9.05 -4.73 9.55
C ALA A 131 10.46 -4.35 10.03
N HIS A 132 11.26 -3.65 9.23
CA HIS A 132 12.61 -3.25 9.62
C HIS A 132 12.64 -2.24 10.78
N MET A 133 11.81 -1.20 10.73
CA MET A 133 11.71 -0.15 11.76
C MET A 133 11.40 -0.72 13.15
N TYR A 134 10.65 -1.81 13.21
CA TYR A 134 10.24 -2.45 14.46
C TYR A 134 10.96 -3.78 14.74
N HIS A 135 12.10 -4.05 14.09
CA HIS A 135 12.85 -5.31 14.20
C HIS A 135 11.96 -6.57 14.05
N GLY A 136 10.96 -6.42 13.20
CA GLY A 136 9.91 -7.36 12.88
C GLY A 136 10.31 -8.40 11.85
N LYS A 137 9.31 -8.97 11.18
CA LYS A 137 9.45 -9.96 10.13
C LYS A 137 8.63 -9.56 8.91
N PHE A 138 9.22 -9.64 7.72
CA PHE A 138 8.59 -9.39 6.44
C PHE A 138 8.42 -10.69 5.65
N ILE A 139 7.18 -11.07 5.38
CA ILE A 139 6.83 -12.33 4.71
C ILE A 139 6.51 -12.09 3.24
N LEU A 140 7.00 -12.98 2.35
CA LEU A 140 6.49 -13.13 1.00
C LEU A 140 5.49 -14.30 0.95
N ARG A 141 4.27 -14.06 0.46
CA ARG A 141 3.28 -15.11 0.27
C ARG A 141 2.71 -15.12 -1.14
N PHE A 142 3.02 -16.14 -1.93
CA PHE A 142 2.43 -16.31 -3.26
C PHE A 142 0.97 -16.76 -3.15
N GLU A 143 0.05 -15.92 -3.62
CA GLU A 143 -1.40 -16.16 -3.59
C GLU A 143 -1.88 -16.86 -4.88
N ASP A 144 -1.48 -18.10 -5.07
CA ASP A 144 -1.63 -18.87 -6.32
C ASP A 144 -2.87 -19.78 -6.36
N THR A 145 -3.96 -19.42 -5.67
CA THR A 145 -5.13 -20.31 -5.50
C THR A 145 -6.17 -20.25 -6.64
N ASP A 146 -5.90 -19.53 -7.72
CA ASP A 146 -6.81 -19.41 -8.88
C ASP A 146 -6.17 -19.93 -10.17
N PRO A 147 -6.23 -21.24 -10.45
CA PRO A 147 -5.68 -21.82 -11.67
C PRO A 147 -6.43 -21.44 -12.97
N LYS A 148 -7.56 -20.71 -12.89
CA LYS A 148 -8.43 -20.40 -14.04
C LYS A 148 -8.39 -18.94 -14.46
N LEU A 149 -8.86 -18.02 -13.61
CA LEU A 149 -9.03 -16.60 -13.99
C LEU A 149 -7.75 -15.79 -13.80
N LYS A 150 -7.00 -16.11 -12.76
CA LYS A 150 -5.76 -15.46 -12.37
C LYS A 150 -4.63 -16.48 -12.34
N ARG A 151 -4.55 -17.25 -13.43
CA ARG A 151 -3.69 -18.42 -13.54
C ARG A 151 -2.24 -18.05 -13.21
N PRO A 152 -1.65 -18.67 -12.17
CA PRO A 152 -0.24 -18.46 -11.86
C PRO A 152 0.64 -19.03 -12.97
N VAL A 153 1.84 -18.48 -13.13
CA VAL A 153 2.83 -18.90 -14.13
C VAL A 153 4.17 -19.05 -13.42
N LEU A 154 4.82 -20.21 -13.60
CA LEU A 154 6.04 -20.60 -12.88
C LEU A 154 7.15 -19.55 -12.99
N GLU A 155 7.30 -18.93 -14.16
CA GLU A 155 8.29 -17.88 -14.41
C GLU A 155 8.14 -16.69 -13.45
N PHE A 156 6.91 -16.28 -13.13
CA PHE A 156 6.68 -15.09 -12.32
C PHE A 156 7.02 -15.29 -10.85
N TYR A 157 7.11 -16.53 -10.34
CA TYR A 157 7.61 -16.76 -8.99
C TYR A 157 9.07 -16.27 -8.87
N ASN A 158 9.92 -16.63 -9.84
CA ASN A 158 11.33 -16.23 -9.85
C ASN A 158 11.48 -14.74 -10.13
N ARG A 159 10.76 -14.20 -11.13
CA ARG A 159 10.81 -12.76 -11.42
C ARG A 159 10.36 -11.89 -10.24
N ILE A 160 9.33 -12.30 -9.50
CA ILE A 160 8.90 -11.59 -8.29
C ILE A 160 10.01 -11.60 -7.23
N ARG A 161 10.70 -12.72 -7.01
CA ARG A 161 11.84 -12.79 -6.07
C ARG A 161 12.99 -11.89 -6.52
N GLU A 162 13.33 -11.89 -7.80
CA GLU A 162 14.35 -11.02 -8.39
C GLU A 162 14.00 -9.54 -8.24
N ASP A 163 12.74 -9.17 -8.48
CA ASP A 163 12.23 -7.82 -8.32
C ASP A 163 12.31 -7.34 -6.86
N LEU A 164 11.98 -8.20 -5.89
CA LEU A 164 12.12 -7.90 -4.46
C LEU A 164 13.57 -7.76 -4.04
N ALA A 165 14.44 -8.64 -4.53
CA ALA A 165 15.89 -8.56 -4.27
C ALA A 165 16.48 -7.28 -4.86
N TRP A 166 16.11 -6.91 -6.08
CA TRP A 166 16.54 -5.66 -6.72
C TRP A 166 16.05 -4.43 -5.96
N LEU A 167 14.82 -4.45 -5.44
CA LEU A 167 14.29 -3.35 -4.62
C LEU A 167 14.98 -3.25 -3.24
N GLY A 168 15.78 -4.24 -2.84
CA GLY A 168 16.37 -4.33 -1.50
C GLY A 168 15.37 -4.71 -0.41
N CYS A 169 14.27 -5.37 -0.78
CA CYS A 169 13.19 -5.80 0.11
C CYS A 169 13.15 -7.33 0.21
N LYS A 170 14.21 -7.93 0.77
CA LYS A 170 14.32 -9.39 0.90
C LYS A 170 13.34 -9.91 1.99
N PRO A 171 12.51 -10.93 1.70
CA PRO A 171 11.65 -11.53 2.71
C PRO A 171 12.45 -12.38 3.71
N ASP A 172 11.99 -12.40 4.96
CA ASP A 172 12.50 -13.27 6.02
C ASP A 172 11.93 -14.70 5.89
N GLU A 173 10.69 -14.82 5.40
CA GLU A 173 10.00 -16.09 5.16
C GLU A 173 9.22 -16.04 3.85
N GLU A 174 9.07 -17.22 3.24
CA GLU A 174 8.33 -17.38 2.00
C GLU A 174 7.31 -18.53 2.13
N TYR A 175 6.09 -18.30 1.64
CA TYR A 175 5.03 -19.30 1.58
C TYR A 175 4.33 -19.30 0.23
N ILE A 176 3.82 -20.46 -0.18
CA ILE A 176 3.02 -20.61 -1.40
C ILE A 176 1.67 -21.25 -1.00
N GLN A 177 0.55 -20.62 -1.39
CA GLN A 177 -0.77 -21.05 -0.93
C GLN A 177 -1.20 -22.41 -1.47
N SER A 178 -0.79 -22.79 -2.69
CA SER A 178 -1.10 -24.11 -3.24
C SER A 178 -0.50 -25.28 -2.44
N ASP A 179 0.59 -25.05 -1.68
CA ASP A 179 1.16 -26.05 -0.76
C ASP A 179 0.32 -26.19 0.53
N ARG A 180 -0.53 -25.21 0.80
CA ARG A 180 -1.32 -25.07 2.03
C ARG A 180 -2.78 -25.48 1.84
N THR A 181 -3.16 -25.97 0.66
CA THR A 181 -4.53 -26.46 0.37
C THR A 181 -5.09 -27.43 1.41
N PRO A 182 -4.32 -28.42 1.93
CA PRO A 182 -4.82 -29.30 2.99
C PRO A 182 -5.25 -28.55 4.26
N ILE A 183 -4.51 -27.51 4.66
CA ILE A 183 -4.85 -26.67 5.82
C ILE A 183 -6.19 -25.98 5.58
N TYR A 184 -6.41 -25.45 4.37
CA TYR A 184 -7.68 -24.78 4.06
C TYR A 184 -8.87 -25.75 4.12
N TYR A 185 -8.69 -27.01 3.73
CA TYR A 185 -9.74 -28.03 3.83
C TYR A 185 -10.07 -28.35 5.29
N GLU A 186 -9.07 -28.49 6.16
CA GLU A 186 -9.26 -28.70 7.60
C GLU A 186 -10.11 -27.57 8.22
N TYR A 187 -9.77 -26.32 7.93
CA TYR A 187 -10.53 -25.18 8.45
C TYR A 187 -11.93 -25.07 7.84
N ALA A 188 -12.11 -25.43 6.56
CA ALA A 188 -13.43 -25.49 5.94
C ALA A 188 -14.31 -26.52 6.65
N GLU A 189 -13.79 -27.72 6.87
CA GLU A 189 -14.48 -28.79 7.59
C GLU A 189 -14.84 -28.38 9.03
N LYS A 190 -13.91 -27.76 9.75
CA LYS A 190 -14.14 -27.22 11.10
C LYS A 190 -15.30 -26.22 11.13
N LEU A 191 -15.34 -25.28 10.17
CA LEU A 191 -16.40 -24.28 10.08
C LEU A 191 -17.75 -24.88 9.68
N LEU A 192 -17.75 -25.90 8.81
CA LEU A 192 -18.96 -26.65 8.43
C LEU A 192 -19.51 -27.43 9.63
N LYS A 193 -18.65 -28.17 10.34
CA LYS A 193 -19.00 -28.93 11.55
C LYS A 193 -19.58 -28.04 12.65
N ASN A 194 -19.02 -26.85 12.84
CA ASN A 194 -19.51 -25.88 13.82
C ASN A 194 -20.73 -25.06 13.34
N GLY A 195 -21.29 -25.37 12.17
CA GLY A 195 -22.46 -24.71 11.61
C GLY A 195 -22.22 -23.25 11.19
N LYS A 196 -20.96 -22.82 11.06
CA LYS A 196 -20.52 -21.47 10.69
C LYS A 196 -20.26 -21.28 9.20
N ALA A 197 -20.15 -22.37 8.46
CA ALA A 197 -20.15 -22.41 7.00
C ALA A 197 -21.22 -23.38 6.49
N TYR A 198 -21.46 -23.39 5.19
CA TYR A 198 -22.35 -24.35 4.52
C TYR A 198 -21.99 -24.54 3.05
N VAL A 199 -22.36 -25.70 2.49
CA VAL A 199 -22.24 -25.97 1.05
C VAL A 199 -23.52 -25.52 0.35
N CYS A 200 -23.38 -24.55 -0.53
CA CYS A 200 -24.46 -23.98 -1.31
C CYS A 200 -24.48 -24.58 -2.72
N THR A 201 -25.60 -25.18 -3.10
CA THR A 201 -25.86 -25.70 -4.45
C THR A 201 -26.86 -24.85 -5.25
N CYS A 202 -27.23 -23.67 -4.73
CA CYS A 202 -28.09 -22.76 -5.46
C CYS A 202 -27.39 -22.23 -6.73
N PRO A 203 -28.12 -22.10 -7.85
CA PRO A 203 -27.64 -21.35 -9.00
C PRO A 203 -27.20 -19.92 -8.61
N PRO A 204 -26.12 -19.37 -9.20
CA PRO A 204 -25.58 -18.07 -8.81
C PRO A 204 -26.60 -16.92 -8.85
N GLU A 205 -27.45 -16.86 -9.87
CA GLU A 205 -28.50 -15.84 -10.01
C GLU A 205 -29.51 -15.93 -8.86
N ARG A 206 -30.07 -17.12 -8.60
CA ARG A 206 -31.03 -17.36 -7.49
C ARG A 206 -30.41 -17.05 -6.12
N PHE A 207 -29.14 -17.36 -5.93
CA PHE A 207 -28.43 -17.00 -4.70
C PHE A 207 -28.33 -15.47 -4.55
N ARG A 208 -27.95 -14.77 -5.62
CA ARG A 208 -27.82 -13.31 -5.63
C ARG A 208 -29.16 -12.63 -5.33
N GLU A 209 -30.27 -13.11 -5.89
CA GLU A 209 -31.62 -12.62 -5.62
C GLU A 209 -31.96 -12.72 -4.12
N LYS A 210 -31.77 -13.91 -3.53
CA LYS A 210 -32.06 -14.15 -2.11
C LYS A 210 -31.23 -13.28 -1.19
N ILE A 211 -29.92 -13.21 -1.42
CA ILE A 211 -29.02 -12.39 -0.60
C ILE A 211 -29.33 -10.90 -0.74
N SER A 212 -29.69 -10.44 -1.94
CA SER A 212 -30.12 -9.04 -2.14
C SER A 212 -31.39 -8.74 -1.33
N ALA A 213 -32.33 -9.68 -1.28
CA ALA A 213 -33.54 -9.62 -0.47
C ALA A 213 -33.33 -9.93 1.02
N LYS A 214 -32.09 -10.09 1.50
CA LYS A 214 -31.73 -10.44 2.89
C LYS A 214 -32.36 -11.75 3.38
N LYS A 215 -32.65 -12.68 2.46
CA LYS A 215 -33.24 -13.99 2.77
C LYS A 215 -32.18 -15.10 2.67
N PRO A 216 -32.20 -16.09 3.57
CA PRO A 216 -31.30 -17.23 3.47
C PRO A 216 -31.66 -18.11 2.27
N CYS A 217 -30.67 -18.79 1.69
CA CYS A 217 -30.96 -19.92 0.82
C CYS A 217 -31.26 -21.19 1.63
N GLU A 218 -31.95 -22.14 1.03
CA GLU A 218 -32.40 -23.39 1.67
C GLU A 218 -31.21 -24.23 2.16
N CYS A 219 -30.07 -24.15 1.47
CA CYS A 219 -28.85 -24.86 1.86
C CYS A 219 -28.27 -24.36 3.19
N ARG A 220 -28.58 -23.12 3.61
CA ARG A 220 -27.98 -22.46 4.79
C ARG A 220 -28.43 -23.10 6.11
N SER A 221 -29.64 -23.66 6.13
CA SER A 221 -30.27 -24.25 7.31
C SER A 221 -30.06 -25.77 7.44
N LEU A 222 -29.42 -26.40 6.46
CA LEU A 222 -29.14 -27.84 6.55
C LEU A 222 -28.18 -28.14 7.72
N PRO A 223 -28.38 -29.27 8.42
CA PRO A 223 -27.61 -29.62 9.60
C PRO A 223 -26.15 -29.94 9.24
N PRO A 224 -25.19 -29.79 10.18
CA PRO A 224 -23.77 -29.98 9.92
C PRO A 224 -23.41 -31.31 9.24
N GLU A 225 -24.09 -32.39 9.59
CA GLU A 225 -23.86 -33.73 9.03
C GLU A 225 -24.08 -33.76 7.52
N GLU A 226 -25.18 -33.13 7.06
CA GLU A 226 -25.50 -32.97 5.63
C GLU A 226 -24.49 -32.04 4.93
N GLN A 227 -23.98 -31.02 5.63
CA GLN A 227 -22.95 -30.13 5.06
C GLN A 227 -21.63 -30.85 4.86
N LEU A 228 -21.24 -31.72 5.79
CA LEU A 228 -20.02 -32.51 5.73
C LEU A 228 -20.11 -33.56 4.61
N GLU A 229 -21.27 -34.19 4.42
CA GLU A 229 -21.48 -35.09 3.27
C GLU A 229 -21.35 -34.33 1.95
N ARG A 230 -21.99 -33.15 1.82
CA ARG A 230 -21.82 -32.30 0.63
C ARG A 230 -20.38 -31.87 0.41
N TRP A 231 -19.65 -31.57 1.48
CA TRP A 231 -18.24 -31.19 1.42
C TRP A 231 -17.37 -32.34 0.89
N LYS A 232 -17.57 -33.55 1.41
CA LYS A 232 -16.93 -34.76 0.89
C LYS A 232 -17.20 -34.96 -0.60
N ARG A 233 -18.46 -34.81 -1.03
CA ARG A 233 -18.85 -34.88 -2.45
C ARG A 233 -18.17 -33.80 -3.32
N MET A 234 -17.91 -32.60 -2.79
CA MET A 234 -17.13 -31.58 -3.49
C MET A 234 -15.67 -32.02 -3.70
N LEU A 235 -15.04 -32.60 -2.66
CA LEU A 235 -13.66 -33.08 -2.73
C LEU A 235 -13.49 -34.28 -3.67
N GLU A 236 -14.47 -35.18 -3.68
CA GLU A 236 -14.50 -36.37 -4.55
C GLU A 236 -14.86 -36.07 -6.01
N GLY A 237 -15.14 -34.80 -6.35
CA GLY A 237 -15.47 -34.41 -7.73
C GLY A 237 -16.88 -34.80 -8.19
N GLN A 238 -17.80 -35.09 -7.26
CA GLN A 238 -19.19 -35.40 -7.61
C GLN A 238 -20.00 -34.16 -8.03
N TYR A 239 -19.48 -32.97 -7.74
CA TYR A 239 -20.01 -31.70 -8.22
C TYR A 239 -19.08 -31.11 -9.28
N LYS A 240 -19.66 -30.52 -10.33
CA LYS A 240 -18.94 -29.81 -11.38
C LYS A 240 -18.76 -28.33 -11.04
N GLU A 241 -17.97 -27.62 -11.85
CA GLU A 241 -17.82 -26.17 -11.72
C GLU A 241 -19.18 -25.45 -11.65
N GLY A 242 -19.35 -24.60 -10.66
CA GLY A 242 -20.57 -23.81 -10.46
C GLY A 242 -21.74 -24.55 -9.80
N GLU A 243 -21.65 -25.87 -9.61
CA GLU A 243 -22.74 -26.65 -8.98
C GLU A 243 -22.71 -26.58 -7.45
N ALA A 244 -21.54 -26.36 -6.84
CA ALA A 244 -21.39 -26.23 -5.40
C ALA A 244 -20.30 -25.24 -5.00
N VAL A 245 -20.54 -24.52 -3.90
CA VAL A 245 -19.59 -23.56 -3.31
C VAL A 245 -19.73 -23.60 -1.78
N VAL A 246 -18.60 -23.55 -1.06
CA VAL A 246 -18.63 -23.35 0.40
C VAL A 246 -18.82 -21.87 0.69
N ARG A 247 -19.73 -21.52 1.59
CA ARG A 247 -20.00 -20.14 2.01
C ARG A 247 -19.84 -19.99 3.52
N ILE A 248 -19.27 -18.86 3.96
CA ILE A 248 -19.24 -18.50 5.38
C ILE A 248 -20.58 -17.86 5.72
N LYS A 249 -21.28 -18.35 6.74
CA LYS A 249 -22.51 -17.72 7.21
C LYS A 249 -22.15 -16.37 7.82
N THR A 250 -22.86 -15.31 7.49
CA THR A 250 -22.68 -13.99 8.11
C THR A 250 -24.04 -13.41 8.46
N ASP A 251 -24.05 -12.16 8.93
CA ASP A 251 -25.31 -11.41 9.04
C ASP A 251 -25.89 -11.12 7.64
N LEU A 252 -27.11 -11.61 7.41
CA LEU A 252 -27.85 -11.37 6.17
C LEU A 252 -28.43 -9.95 6.12
N ASN A 253 -28.53 -9.26 7.25
CA ASN A 253 -28.98 -7.87 7.32
C ASN A 253 -27.88 -6.85 7.05
N HIS A 254 -26.61 -7.29 6.98
CA HIS A 254 -25.46 -6.41 6.76
C HIS A 254 -25.70 -5.48 5.56
N PRO A 255 -25.43 -4.17 5.66
CA PRO A 255 -25.82 -3.20 4.62
C PRO A 255 -25.14 -3.49 3.27
N ASN A 256 -23.88 -3.96 3.29
CA ASN A 256 -23.16 -4.36 2.08
C ASN A 256 -23.50 -5.82 1.69
N PRO A 257 -24.15 -6.07 0.53
CA PRO A 257 -24.48 -7.43 0.07
C PRO A 257 -23.26 -8.30 -0.18
N ALA A 258 -22.11 -7.70 -0.49
CA ALA A 258 -20.87 -8.43 -0.68
C ALA A 258 -20.44 -9.19 0.59
N VAL A 259 -20.79 -8.68 1.78
CA VAL A 259 -20.45 -9.32 3.06
C VAL A 259 -21.39 -10.48 3.39
N ARG A 260 -22.60 -10.51 2.84
CA ARG A 260 -23.61 -11.52 3.16
C ARG A 260 -23.25 -12.87 2.54
N ASP A 261 -23.07 -13.87 3.38
CA ASP A 261 -22.85 -15.28 2.99
C ASP A 261 -21.85 -15.46 1.83
N TRP A 262 -20.67 -14.86 1.99
CA TRP A 262 -19.65 -14.79 0.94
C TRP A 262 -19.01 -16.17 0.67
N PRO A 263 -18.59 -16.46 -0.58
CA PRO A 263 -18.03 -17.75 -0.94
C PRO A 263 -16.57 -17.89 -0.45
N ALA A 264 -16.28 -19.00 0.21
CA ALA A 264 -15.00 -19.36 0.77
C ALA A 264 -14.19 -20.30 -0.13
N LEU A 265 -14.83 -21.31 -0.71
CA LEU A 265 -14.20 -22.26 -1.63
C LEU A 265 -15.11 -22.53 -2.82
N ARG A 266 -14.51 -22.78 -3.98
CA ARG A 266 -15.21 -23.11 -5.23
C ARG A 266 -14.58 -24.30 -5.93
N ILE A 267 -15.34 -24.93 -6.80
CA ILE A 267 -14.86 -25.99 -7.69
C ILE A 267 -14.26 -25.35 -8.94
N ILE A 268 -13.08 -25.83 -9.32
CA ILE A 268 -12.44 -25.61 -10.62
C ILE A 268 -12.11 -26.99 -11.17
N ASP A 269 -12.50 -27.23 -12.42
CA ASP A 269 -12.23 -28.47 -13.15
C ASP A 269 -10.72 -28.61 -13.36
N ALA A 270 -10.10 -29.49 -12.59
CA ALA A 270 -8.63 -29.59 -12.53
C ALA A 270 -8.03 -30.17 -13.82
N GLU A 271 -8.82 -30.92 -14.61
CA GLU A 271 -8.41 -31.42 -15.92
C GLU A 271 -8.42 -30.31 -16.98
N LYS A 272 -9.43 -29.44 -16.96
CA LYS A 272 -9.49 -28.28 -17.88
C LYS A 272 -8.55 -27.14 -17.48
N HIS A 273 -8.33 -26.98 -16.18
CA HIS A 273 -7.57 -25.88 -15.61
C HIS A 273 -6.55 -26.38 -14.58
N PRO A 274 -5.55 -27.17 -15.00
CA PRO A 274 -4.54 -27.70 -14.08
C PRO A 274 -3.68 -26.57 -13.50
N HIS A 275 -3.40 -26.67 -12.20
CA HIS A 275 -2.52 -25.72 -11.52
C HIS A 275 -1.06 -25.95 -11.96
N PRO A 276 -0.28 -24.91 -12.29
CA PRO A 276 1.09 -25.06 -12.80
C PRO A 276 2.05 -25.79 -11.85
N ARG A 277 1.82 -25.74 -10.52
CA ARG A 277 2.67 -26.43 -9.53
C ARG A 277 2.16 -27.78 -9.06
N VAL A 278 0.83 -27.96 -8.99
CA VAL A 278 0.22 -29.13 -8.33
C VAL A 278 -0.67 -29.94 -9.27
N GLY A 279 -0.66 -29.60 -10.57
CA GLY A 279 -1.43 -30.28 -11.60
C GLY A 279 -2.93 -30.37 -11.27
N SER A 280 -3.49 -31.55 -11.48
CA SER A 280 -4.90 -31.86 -11.21
C SER A 280 -5.19 -32.30 -9.77
N LYS A 281 -4.23 -32.14 -8.83
CA LYS A 281 -4.36 -32.68 -7.46
C LYS A 281 -5.60 -32.18 -6.70
N TYR A 282 -6.05 -30.96 -6.98
CA TYR A 282 -7.17 -30.34 -6.26
C TYR A 282 -8.23 -29.82 -7.23
N ASN A 283 -9.48 -30.23 -7.00
CA ASN A 283 -10.67 -29.69 -7.68
C ASN A 283 -11.29 -28.52 -6.91
N VAL A 284 -11.08 -28.43 -5.61
CA VAL A 284 -11.68 -27.40 -4.75
C VAL A 284 -10.62 -26.39 -4.33
N TRP A 285 -10.80 -25.14 -4.70
CA TRP A 285 -9.85 -24.08 -4.44
C TRP A 285 -10.42 -23.02 -3.49
N PRO A 286 -9.65 -22.57 -2.49
CA PRO A 286 -10.06 -21.47 -1.63
C PRO A 286 -10.04 -20.14 -2.38
N LEU A 287 -11.01 -19.30 -2.05
CA LEU A 287 -11.08 -17.92 -2.54
C LEU A 287 -10.30 -17.00 -1.61
N TYR A 288 -9.89 -15.86 -2.16
CA TYR A 288 -9.05 -14.84 -1.51
C TYR A 288 -9.37 -14.60 -0.02
N ASN A 289 -10.63 -14.31 0.33
CA ASN A 289 -10.96 -13.97 1.71
C ASN A 289 -10.68 -15.12 2.69
N PHE A 290 -10.94 -16.37 2.27
CA PHE A 290 -10.71 -17.55 3.07
C PHE A 290 -9.20 -17.82 3.22
N ALA A 291 -8.48 -17.99 2.10
CA ALA A 291 -7.06 -18.32 2.10
C ALA A 291 -6.23 -17.24 2.81
N CYS A 292 -6.36 -15.97 2.40
CA CYS A 292 -5.58 -14.87 2.97
C CYS A 292 -5.92 -14.64 4.45
N GLY A 293 -7.19 -14.84 4.84
CA GLY A 293 -7.61 -14.67 6.23
C GLY A 293 -6.98 -15.73 7.13
N LEU A 294 -7.03 -17.00 6.74
CA LEU A 294 -6.39 -18.09 7.49
C LEU A 294 -4.87 -17.90 7.54
N ASP A 295 -4.25 -17.58 6.41
CA ASP A 295 -2.79 -17.43 6.35
C ASP A 295 -2.28 -16.24 7.15
N ASP A 296 -2.98 -15.10 7.13
CA ASP A 296 -2.57 -13.96 7.96
C ASP A 296 -2.55 -14.34 9.45
N HIS A 297 -3.52 -15.12 9.93
CA HIS A 297 -3.52 -15.62 11.31
C HIS A 297 -2.41 -16.65 11.56
N LEU A 298 -2.33 -17.68 10.72
CA LEU A 298 -1.40 -18.80 10.91
C LEU A 298 0.07 -18.41 10.72
N MET A 299 0.35 -17.35 9.97
CA MET A 299 1.69 -16.79 9.79
C MET A 299 2.01 -15.71 10.83
N GLY A 300 1.11 -15.46 11.79
CA GLY A 300 1.30 -14.47 12.84
C GLY A 300 1.35 -13.03 12.34
N VAL A 301 0.71 -12.71 11.21
CA VAL A 301 0.66 -11.35 10.67
C VAL A 301 -0.02 -10.44 11.68
N THR A 302 0.67 -9.38 12.07
CA THR A 302 0.20 -8.40 13.07
C THR A 302 -0.41 -7.16 12.44
N HIS A 303 0.13 -6.75 11.27
CA HIS A 303 -0.24 -5.54 10.57
C HIS A 303 -0.50 -5.85 9.10
N ILE A 304 -1.77 -5.76 8.71
CA ILE A 304 -2.23 -5.93 7.34
C ILE A 304 -2.24 -4.56 6.66
N ILE A 305 -1.17 -4.25 5.94
CA ILE A 305 -1.01 -2.98 5.21
C ILE A 305 -1.40 -3.22 3.74
N ARG A 306 -2.44 -2.55 3.26
CA ARG A 306 -2.97 -2.76 1.90
C ARG A 306 -3.79 -1.58 1.38
N GLY A 307 -4.18 -1.64 0.11
CA GLY A 307 -5.05 -0.62 -0.50
C GLY A 307 -6.47 -0.59 0.08
N LYS A 308 -7.09 0.60 0.11
CA LYS A 308 -8.44 0.85 0.63
C LYS A 308 -9.56 0.02 -0.01
N GLU A 309 -9.37 -0.45 -1.25
CA GLU A 309 -10.31 -1.37 -1.91
C GLU A 309 -10.55 -2.67 -1.13
N HIS A 310 -9.63 -3.06 -0.26
CA HIS A 310 -9.74 -4.29 0.53
C HIS A 310 -10.46 -4.09 1.87
N TYR A 311 -11.06 -2.93 2.13
CA TYR A 311 -11.82 -2.71 3.36
C TYR A 311 -12.97 -3.72 3.52
N THR A 312 -13.71 -4.01 2.45
CA THR A 312 -14.79 -5.01 2.51
C THR A 312 -14.26 -6.43 2.76
N ASN A 313 -13.04 -6.74 2.31
CA ASN A 313 -12.40 -8.03 2.59
C ASN A 313 -12.08 -8.18 4.08
N MET A 314 -11.61 -7.11 4.75
CA MET A 314 -11.44 -7.11 6.21
C MET A 314 -12.75 -7.48 6.92
N VAL A 315 -13.86 -6.84 6.53
CA VAL A 315 -15.17 -7.07 7.16
C VAL A 315 -15.60 -8.53 6.97
N ARG A 316 -15.42 -9.10 5.77
CA ARG A 316 -15.70 -10.53 5.50
C ARG A 316 -14.85 -11.44 6.37
N GLN A 317 -13.55 -11.19 6.44
CA GLN A 317 -12.60 -12.02 7.18
C GLN A 317 -12.85 -11.99 8.68
N LYS A 318 -13.31 -10.85 9.24
CA LYS A 318 -13.65 -10.74 10.67
C LYS A 318 -14.72 -11.74 11.14
N TYR A 319 -15.73 -12.05 10.32
CA TYR A 319 -16.71 -13.11 10.65
C TYR A 319 -16.02 -14.47 10.83
N MET A 320 -15.14 -14.83 9.90
CA MET A 320 -14.39 -16.09 9.97
C MET A 320 -13.47 -16.12 11.19
N TYR A 321 -12.80 -15.01 11.52
CA TYR A 321 -11.96 -14.90 12.71
C TYR A 321 -12.75 -15.08 13.99
N GLU A 322 -13.91 -14.42 14.11
CA GLU A 322 -14.81 -14.57 15.26
C GLU A 322 -15.19 -16.04 15.47
N TYR A 323 -15.56 -16.75 14.41
CA TYR A 323 -15.94 -18.16 14.47
C TYR A 323 -14.81 -19.11 14.84
N LEU A 324 -13.57 -18.70 14.59
CA LEU A 324 -12.37 -19.46 14.95
C LEU A 324 -11.79 -19.02 16.30
N GLY A 325 -12.40 -18.05 16.97
CA GLY A 325 -11.93 -17.52 18.25
C GLY A 325 -10.67 -16.66 18.12
N TRP A 326 -10.46 -16.04 16.96
CA TRP A 326 -9.25 -15.29 16.63
C TRP A 326 -9.46 -13.79 16.70
N GLN A 327 -8.39 -13.08 17.06
CA GLN A 327 -8.34 -11.63 16.94
C GLN A 327 -7.82 -11.25 15.55
N TYR A 328 -8.51 -10.32 14.90
CA TYR A 328 -8.13 -9.85 13.57
C TYR A 328 -6.94 -8.88 13.68
N PRO A 329 -5.91 -8.98 12.81
CA PRO A 329 -4.73 -8.12 12.88
C PRO A 329 -5.05 -6.64 12.65
N GLU A 330 -4.13 -5.76 13.00
CA GLU A 330 -4.28 -4.32 12.73
C GLU A 330 -4.30 -4.07 11.22
N ALA A 331 -5.40 -3.51 10.70
CA ALA A 331 -5.60 -3.33 9.27
C ALA A 331 -5.44 -1.87 8.85
N ILE A 332 -4.38 -1.59 8.10
CA ILE A 332 -4.04 -0.24 7.65
C ILE A 332 -4.32 -0.14 6.16
N HIS A 333 -5.16 0.84 5.80
CA HIS A 333 -5.65 1.02 4.44
C HIS A 333 -5.10 2.31 3.84
N TYR A 334 -4.32 2.21 2.77
CA TYR A 334 -3.77 3.38 2.06
C TYR A 334 -4.51 3.66 0.74
N GLY A 335 -4.41 4.88 0.24
CA GLY A 335 -4.95 5.29 -1.06
C GLY A 335 -4.12 4.76 -2.24
N ARG A 336 -4.76 4.52 -3.38
CA ARG A 336 -4.06 4.07 -4.60
C ARG A 336 -3.02 5.09 -5.06
N LEU A 337 -1.83 4.59 -5.39
CA LEU A 337 -0.83 5.37 -6.12
C LEU A 337 -1.31 5.59 -7.56
N LYS A 338 -1.38 6.85 -7.99
CA LYS A 338 -1.61 7.22 -9.39
C LYS A 338 -0.38 7.95 -9.91
N ILE A 339 0.03 7.63 -11.12
CA ILE A 339 1.16 8.26 -11.80
C ILE A 339 0.66 8.80 -13.13
N VAL A 340 1.02 10.05 -13.43
CA VAL A 340 0.70 10.68 -14.71
C VAL A 340 1.64 10.11 -15.78
N GLY A 341 1.10 9.73 -16.94
CA GLY A 341 1.90 9.28 -18.08
C GLY A 341 2.23 7.79 -18.16
N ALA A 342 1.81 6.97 -17.18
CA ALA A 342 2.00 5.51 -17.25
C ALA A 342 0.79 4.74 -16.70
N SER A 343 0.47 3.57 -17.29
CA SER A 343 -0.57 2.69 -16.77
C SER A 343 -0.01 1.72 -15.74
N LEU A 344 -0.61 1.70 -14.54
CA LEU A 344 -0.32 0.72 -13.49
C LEU A 344 -1.34 -0.44 -13.48
N SER A 345 -2.18 -0.55 -14.50
CA SER A 345 -3.16 -1.64 -14.58
C SER A 345 -2.52 -2.87 -15.20
N LYS A 346 -2.35 -3.92 -14.39
CA LYS A 346 -1.87 -5.23 -14.83
C LYS A 346 -2.55 -5.74 -16.09
N SER A 347 -3.89 -5.70 -16.14
CA SER A 347 -4.63 -6.17 -17.33
C SER A 347 -4.29 -5.38 -18.58
N LYS A 348 -4.08 -4.06 -18.47
CA LYS A 348 -3.69 -3.21 -19.61
C LYS A 348 -2.26 -3.47 -20.07
N ILE A 349 -1.33 -3.70 -19.14
CA ILE A 349 0.07 -4.06 -19.46
C ILE A 349 0.10 -5.39 -20.21
N VAL A 350 -0.57 -6.42 -19.66
CA VAL A 350 -0.66 -7.75 -20.29
C VAL A 350 -1.29 -7.66 -21.68
N GLN A 351 -2.38 -6.88 -21.82
CA GLN A 351 -3.03 -6.66 -23.11
C GLN A 351 -2.08 -5.96 -24.11
N GLY A 352 -1.37 -4.90 -23.70
CA GLY A 352 -0.45 -4.20 -24.58
C GLY A 352 0.73 -5.04 -25.06
N ILE A 353 1.21 -5.99 -24.24
CA ILE A 353 2.21 -6.97 -24.69
C ILE A 353 1.61 -7.93 -25.72
N ARG A 354 0.40 -8.46 -25.46
CA ARG A 354 -0.29 -9.37 -26.39
C ARG A 354 -0.59 -8.72 -27.74
N GLU A 355 -0.92 -7.44 -27.74
CA GLU A 355 -1.22 -6.65 -28.94
C GLU A 355 0.07 -6.13 -29.64
N GLY A 356 1.25 -6.46 -29.12
CA GLY A 356 2.53 -6.03 -29.69
C GLY A 356 2.85 -4.54 -29.50
N ILE A 357 2.08 -3.83 -28.67
CA ILE A 357 2.34 -2.42 -28.33
C ILE A 357 3.66 -2.30 -27.58
N TYR A 358 3.95 -3.25 -26.69
CA TYR A 358 5.19 -3.34 -25.92
C TYR A 358 6.00 -4.57 -26.33
N LYS A 359 7.32 -4.44 -26.40
CA LYS A 359 8.19 -5.53 -26.85
C LYS A 359 8.24 -6.69 -25.85
N ASP A 360 8.36 -6.37 -24.56
CA ASP A 360 8.42 -7.33 -23.45
C ASP A 360 8.10 -6.60 -22.14
N TRP A 361 8.14 -7.32 -21.01
CA TRP A 361 7.95 -6.79 -19.65
C TRP A 361 8.95 -5.71 -19.26
N ASP A 362 10.11 -5.62 -19.92
CA ASP A 362 11.16 -4.64 -19.65
C ASP A 362 11.10 -3.42 -20.59
N ASP A 363 10.06 -3.31 -21.43
CA ASP A 363 9.89 -2.19 -22.35
C ASP A 363 9.92 -0.84 -21.59
N PRO A 364 10.83 0.09 -21.91
CA PRO A 364 11.00 1.35 -21.17
C PRO A 364 9.74 2.23 -21.07
N ARG A 365 8.70 1.98 -21.88
CA ARG A 365 7.41 2.68 -21.80
C ARG A 365 6.52 2.17 -20.66
N LEU A 366 6.84 1.01 -20.09
CA LEU A 366 6.15 0.41 -18.96
C LEU A 366 6.67 0.98 -17.63
N ALA A 367 5.84 0.82 -16.60
CA ALA A 367 6.19 1.09 -15.21
C ALA A 367 6.44 -0.20 -14.41
N THR A 368 6.82 -1.29 -15.08
CA THR A 368 7.27 -2.53 -14.45
C THR A 368 8.65 -2.32 -13.80
N PHE A 369 9.00 -3.09 -12.78
CA PHE A 369 10.33 -2.95 -12.18
C PHE A 369 11.45 -3.27 -13.17
N ALA A 370 11.27 -4.29 -14.03
CA ALA A 370 12.19 -4.58 -15.12
C ALA A 370 12.41 -3.37 -16.05
N ALA A 371 11.34 -2.67 -16.47
CA ALA A 371 11.44 -1.49 -17.32
C ALA A 371 12.09 -0.30 -16.60
N LEU A 372 11.74 -0.06 -15.33
CA LEU A 372 12.32 1.02 -14.54
C LEU A 372 13.82 0.79 -14.32
N ARG A 373 14.23 -0.44 -14.02
CA ARG A 373 15.63 -0.85 -13.92
C ARG A 373 16.37 -0.63 -15.24
N ARG A 374 15.79 -1.03 -16.37
CA ARG A 374 16.36 -0.82 -17.71
C ARG A 374 16.52 0.66 -18.07
N ARG A 375 15.66 1.53 -17.56
CA ARG A 375 15.75 2.99 -17.71
C ARG A 375 16.80 3.63 -16.81
N GLY A 376 17.46 2.87 -15.93
CA GLY A 376 18.43 3.40 -14.96
C GLY A 376 17.80 4.02 -13.70
N ILE A 377 16.51 3.80 -13.45
CA ILE A 377 15.88 4.22 -12.19
C ILE A 377 16.36 3.28 -11.09
N THR A 378 16.86 3.84 -10.00
CA THR A 378 17.43 3.06 -8.89
C THR A 378 16.34 2.59 -7.91
N PRO A 379 16.55 1.45 -7.21
CA PRO A 379 15.61 0.98 -6.20
C PRO A 379 15.48 1.97 -5.02
N GLU A 380 16.55 2.70 -4.68
CA GLU A 380 16.53 3.74 -3.65
C GLU A 380 15.58 4.89 -4.02
N ALA A 381 15.56 5.31 -5.30
CA ALA A 381 14.65 6.35 -5.76
C ALA A 381 13.18 5.91 -5.63
N ILE A 382 12.89 4.64 -5.91
CA ILE A 382 11.55 4.07 -5.74
C ILE A 382 11.17 3.99 -4.26
N ARG A 383 12.07 3.52 -3.40
CA ARG A 383 11.82 3.46 -1.94
C ARG A 383 11.58 4.84 -1.35
N LYS A 384 12.43 5.81 -1.69
CA LYS A 384 12.27 7.22 -1.28
C LYS A 384 10.93 7.78 -1.73
N LEU A 385 10.55 7.56 -3.00
CA LEU A 385 9.23 7.98 -3.51
C LEU A 385 8.08 7.43 -2.66
N ILE A 386 8.13 6.17 -2.23
CA ILE A 386 7.06 5.58 -1.42
C ILE A 386 7.05 6.09 0.02
N ILE A 387 8.22 6.36 0.61
CA ILE A 387 8.32 6.88 1.98
C ILE A 387 7.87 8.34 2.04
N ASP A 388 8.15 9.12 0.99
CA ASP A 388 7.82 10.55 0.92
C ASP A 388 6.33 10.82 0.64
N VAL A 389 5.55 9.82 0.19
CA VAL A 389 4.15 9.92 -0.34
C VAL A 389 3.14 9.05 0.42
#